data_AF-A0A2I0AJH0-F1
#
_entry.id   AF-A0A2I0AJH0-F1
#
_cell.length_a   1.000
_cell.length_b   1.000
_cell.length_c   1.000
_cell.angle_alpha   90.00
_cell.angle_beta   90.00
_cell.angle_gamma   90.00
#
_symmetry.space_group_name_H-M   'P 1'
#
loop_
_entity.id
_entity.type
_entity.pdbx_description
1 polymer ?
#
loop_
_entity_poly.entity_id
_entity_poly.type
_entity_poly.pdbx_seq_one_letter_code
_entity_poly.pdbx_strand_id
1 'polypeptide(L)'
;MASASLGVYRTFHLRQSVSRSSSHGRRHISVKCLPPSPRLTGFSVRRRSASLALLFLHCRSASLDRNLFLFFSPIHWAERLRGLLILHTDSAPSPRKKLDPLEAYVPAVLLTEAQFKDLEKSLDVEQPNYGISRALLRSGPAASLRVNIRAVAQYADEDGKGKIAFDAVDRCLRALEDLDSLMLHASRNDPTVTVQSMKSKINVALESLDSLLQTVPSPVLDKGKAVADAYTEDLDPESKNLKAIL
;
A
#
# COMPACT_ATOMS: atom_id res chain seq x y z
N MET A 1 -10.68 42.50 42.98
CA MET A 1 -12.02 41.91 42.81
C MET A 1 -11.84 40.55 42.14
N ALA A 2 -12.45 39.52 42.71
CA ALA A 2 -12.23 38.10 42.43
C ALA A 2 -13.31 37.50 41.50
N SER A 3 -13.14 36.20 41.18
CA SER A 3 -13.98 35.22 40.45
C SER A 3 -13.56 34.96 39.00
N ALA A 4 -13.10 33.78 38.56
CA ALA A 4 -13.39 32.36 38.81
C ALA A 4 -14.63 31.79 38.07
N SER A 5 -14.38 30.85 37.14
CA SER A 5 -15.23 29.71 36.76
C SER A 5 -14.40 28.77 35.87
N LEU A 6 -13.87 27.66 36.38
CA LEU A 6 -14.49 26.33 36.59
C LEU A 6 -14.50 25.48 35.31
N GLY A 7 -13.46 24.65 35.18
CA GLY A 7 -13.36 23.55 34.23
C GLY A 7 -14.05 22.29 34.75
N VAL A 8 -14.64 21.54 33.83
CA VAL A 8 -15.29 20.24 34.08
C VAL A 8 -14.36 19.15 33.55
N TYR A 9 -13.63 18.48 34.45
CA TYR A 9 -12.94 17.22 34.15
C TYR A 9 -13.79 16.07 34.68
N ARG A 10 -14.16 15.16 33.78
CA ARG A 10 -14.93 13.95 34.11
C ARG A 10 -13.93 12.84 34.47
N THR A 11 -13.96 12.48 35.76
CA THR A 11 -13.19 11.40 36.38
C THR A 11 -13.76 10.04 35.98
N PHE A 12 -12.92 9.10 35.57
CA PHE A 12 -13.25 7.67 35.61
C PHE A 12 -12.17 6.94 36.42
N HIS A 13 -12.57 6.50 37.61
CA HIS A 13 -11.81 5.60 38.46
C HIS A 13 -11.96 4.16 37.94
N LEU A 14 -10.86 3.43 37.79
CA LEU A 14 -10.88 1.98 37.99
C LEU A 14 -9.57 1.48 38.62
N ARG A 15 -9.70 1.30 39.93
CA ARG A 15 -9.22 0.20 40.79
C ARG A 15 -7.97 -0.59 40.37
N GLN A 16 -7.00 -0.54 41.28
CA GLN A 16 -5.78 -1.35 41.34
C GLN A 16 -6.03 -2.85 41.35
N SER A 17 -5.07 -3.61 40.81
CA SER A 17 -4.67 -4.91 41.37
C SER A 17 -3.14 -5.00 41.37
N VAL A 18 -2.58 -4.91 42.57
CA VAL A 18 -1.18 -5.24 42.89
C VAL A 18 -1.03 -6.77 42.84
N SER A 19 0.03 -7.25 42.20
CA SER A 19 0.54 -8.60 42.44
C SER A 19 2.05 -8.54 42.60
N ARG A 20 2.49 -8.73 43.86
CA ARG A 20 3.87 -9.02 44.22
C ARG A 20 4.12 -10.51 43.98
N SER A 21 5.19 -10.86 43.26
CA SER A 21 5.88 -12.13 43.49
C SER A 21 7.38 -11.87 43.61
N SER A 22 7.87 -12.14 44.81
CA SER A 22 9.28 -12.25 45.16
C SER A 22 9.74 -13.68 44.89
N SER A 23 10.87 -13.85 44.18
CA SER A 23 11.73 -15.03 44.35
C SER A 23 13.09 -14.83 43.66
N HIS A 24 14.10 -14.58 44.49
CA HIS A 24 15.43 -15.22 44.52
C HIS A 24 16.12 -15.63 43.19
N GLY A 25 17.15 -14.84 42.87
CA GLY A 25 18.50 -15.24 42.47
C GLY A 25 18.78 -16.56 41.74
N ARG A 26 19.37 -16.45 40.54
CA ARG A 26 20.66 -17.10 40.21
C ARG A 26 21.26 -16.46 38.96
N ARG A 27 22.50 -15.99 39.09
CA ARG A 27 23.37 -15.67 37.95
C ARG A 27 23.85 -16.98 37.34
N HIS A 28 23.76 -17.11 36.02
CA HIS A 28 24.65 -17.98 35.27
C HIS A 28 24.97 -17.28 33.94
N ILE A 29 26.21 -16.82 33.85
CA ILE A 29 26.85 -16.40 32.60
C ILE A 29 27.29 -17.68 31.92
N SER A 30 26.87 -17.89 30.67
CA SER A 30 27.51 -18.85 29.78
C SER A 30 27.52 -18.26 28.38
N VAL A 31 28.73 -18.11 27.85
CA VAL A 31 29.03 -17.49 26.57
C VAL A 31 29.77 -18.52 25.72
N LYS A 32 29.48 -18.51 24.41
CA LYS A 32 30.23 -19.10 23.26
C LYS A 32 29.99 -20.61 23.02
N CYS A 33 29.85 -21.12 21.78
CA CYS A 33 30.14 -20.65 20.42
C CYS A 33 29.15 -21.27 19.40
N LEU A 34 28.84 -20.55 18.32
CA LEU A 34 28.35 -21.13 17.05
C LEU A 34 29.53 -21.37 16.08
N PRO A 35 29.49 -22.41 15.24
CA PRO A 35 30.48 -22.60 14.17
C PRO A 35 30.10 -21.77 12.91
N PRO A 36 31.08 -21.23 12.15
CA PRO A 36 30.83 -20.66 10.83
C PRO A 36 30.89 -21.71 9.72
N SER A 37 29.89 -21.69 8.83
CA SER A 37 29.89 -22.42 7.56
C SER A 37 30.58 -21.61 6.44
N PRO A 38 31.14 -22.27 5.42
CA PRO A 38 32.05 -21.67 4.44
C PRO A 38 31.34 -20.87 3.32
N ARG A 39 32.06 -19.87 2.80
CA ARG A 39 31.79 -19.14 1.55
C ARG A 39 32.29 -19.94 0.35
N LEU A 40 31.56 -19.94 -0.77
CA LEU A 40 32.09 -19.99 -2.15
C LEU A 40 31.09 -19.28 -3.09
N THR A 41 31.47 -18.11 -3.62
CA THR A 41 31.83 -17.81 -5.04
C THR A 41 30.67 -17.67 -6.01
N GLY A 42 30.63 -16.53 -6.70
CA GLY A 42 29.65 -16.21 -7.72
C GLY A 42 29.87 -16.91 -9.05
N PHE A 43 28.83 -16.86 -9.88
CA PHE A 43 28.92 -17.04 -11.32
C PHE A 43 27.85 -16.17 -11.98
N SER A 44 28.30 -15.18 -12.75
CA SER A 44 27.49 -14.59 -13.82
C SER A 44 27.34 -15.61 -14.95
N VAL A 45 26.21 -15.61 -15.66
CA VAL A 45 26.12 -15.72 -17.14
C VAL A 45 24.66 -15.94 -17.58
N ARG A 46 24.15 -14.92 -18.29
CA ARG A 46 23.56 -14.97 -19.64
C ARG A 46 22.25 -15.76 -19.88
N ARG A 47 21.26 -14.95 -20.29
CA ARG A 47 20.07 -15.30 -21.09
C ARG A 47 20.34 -16.39 -22.13
N ARG A 48 19.41 -17.34 -22.25
CA ARG A 48 18.88 -17.82 -23.54
C ARG A 48 17.56 -18.57 -23.34
N SER A 49 16.59 -18.14 -24.13
CA SER A 49 15.32 -18.74 -24.47
C SER A 49 15.50 -19.98 -25.37
N ALA A 50 14.72 -21.03 -25.13
CA ALA A 50 14.30 -22.06 -26.08
C ALA A 50 13.23 -22.94 -25.37
N SER A 51 11.96 -22.83 -25.75
CA SER A 51 11.24 -23.71 -26.68
C SER A 51 10.90 -25.12 -26.15
N LEU A 52 9.59 -25.25 -25.90
CA LEU A 52 8.69 -26.40 -26.11
C LEU A 52 9.26 -27.74 -26.60
N ALA A 53 8.72 -28.78 -25.95
CA ALA A 53 8.38 -30.12 -26.42
C ALA A 53 9.48 -31.20 -26.47
N LEU A 54 9.25 -32.28 -25.70
CA LEU A 54 9.46 -33.71 -25.99
C LEU A 54 9.20 -34.49 -24.67
N LEU A 55 8.00 -35.04 -24.47
CA LEU A 55 7.57 -36.42 -24.78
C LEU A 55 8.04 -37.49 -23.76
N PHE A 56 7.02 -37.97 -23.05
CA PHE A 56 6.81 -39.27 -22.39
C PHE A 56 7.68 -40.47 -22.82
N LEU A 57 8.17 -41.22 -21.82
CA LEU A 57 8.22 -42.70 -21.61
C LEU A 57 9.37 -43.00 -20.61
N HIS A 58 9.36 -43.92 -19.64
CA HIS A 58 8.54 -45.08 -19.31
C HIS A 58 8.92 -45.66 -17.91
N CYS A 59 8.01 -46.44 -17.30
CA CYS A 59 8.23 -47.58 -16.37
C CYS A 59 8.95 -47.34 -15.02
N ARG A 60 8.61 -47.94 -13.87
CA ARG A 60 7.78 -49.08 -13.40
C ARG A 60 7.61 -48.85 -11.88
N SER A 61 6.51 -49.21 -11.22
CA SER A 61 6.37 -50.54 -10.62
C SER A 61 4.95 -50.75 -10.07
N ALA A 62 4.59 -52.02 -10.01
CA ALA A 62 3.26 -52.58 -9.82
C ALA A 62 2.73 -52.49 -8.38
N SER A 63 1.41 -52.47 -8.25
CA SER A 63 0.73 -53.55 -7.52
C SER A 63 -0.70 -53.68 -8.06
N LEU A 64 -1.06 -54.92 -8.38
CA LEU A 64 -2.39 -55.32 -8.78
C LEU A 64 -3.36 -55.13 -7.60
N ASP A 65 -4.58 -54.66 -7.89
CA ASP A 65 -5.76 -55.31 -7.34
C ASP A 65 -6.86 -55.40 -8.40
N ARG A 66 -7.36 -56.62 -8.55
CA ARG A 66 -8.42 -57.01 -9.49
C ARG A 66 -9.78 -56.78 -8.81
N ASN A 67 -10.71 -56.24 -9.61
CA ASN A 67 -12.17 -56.25 -9.45
C ASN A 67 -12.79 -54.87 -9.23
N LEU A 68 -12.98 -54.13 -10.33
CA LEU A 68 -14.31 -53.62 -10.67
C LEU A 68 -14.33 -53.26 -12.15
N PHE A 69 -14.69 -54.25 -12.98
CA PHE A 69 -15.35 -53.93 -14.24
C PHE A 69 -16.67 -53.28 -13.85
N LEU A 70 -16.88 -52.03 -14.25
CA LEU A 70 -18.11 -51.48 -14.82
C LEU A 70 -18.02 -49.94 -14.85
N PHE A 71 -18.42 -49.37 -15.99
CA PHE A 71 -18.65 -47.95 -16.28
C PHE A 71 -17.44 -47.03 -16.46
N PHE A 72 -16.82 -47.06 -17.64
CA PHE A 72 -16.43 -45.80 -18.31
C PHE A 72 -16.64 -45.95 -19.82
N SER A 73 -17.87 -45.63 -20.25
CA SER A 73 -18.26 -45.50 -21.65
C SER A 73 -17.53 -44.32 -22.31
N PRO A 74 -17.02 -44.43 -23.56
CA PRO A 74 -16.28 -43.36 -24.23
C PRO A 74 -17.10 -42.08 -24.49
N ILE A 75 -18.41 -42.12 -24.28
CA ILE A 75 -19.35 -41.03 -24.56
C ILE A 75 -19.22 -39.89 -23.53
N HIS A 76 -18.72 -40.15 -22.32
CA HIS A 76 -18.58 -39.13 -21.28
C HIS A 76 -17.30 -38.26 -21.43
N TRP A 77 -16.35 -38.65 -22.29
CA TRP A 77 -15.16 -37.84 -22.57
C TRP A 77 -15.42 -36.73 -23.60
N ALA A 78 -16.42 -36.88 -24.46
CA ALA A 78 -16.75 -35.89 -25.48
C ALA A 78 -17.43 -34.63 -24.90
N GLU A 79 -18.15 -34.73 -23.77
CA GLU A 79 -18.70 -33.55 -23.07
C GLU A 79 -17.66 -32.84 -22.20
N ARG A 80 -16.65 -33.57 -21.70
CA ARG A 80 -15.54 -32.97 -20.94
C ARG A 80 -14.55 -32.20 -21.82
N LEU A 81 -14.55 -32.47 -23.13
CA LEU A 81 -13.77 -31.71 -24.12
C LEU A 81 -14.54 -30.52 -24.72
N ARG A 82 -15.89 -30.46 -24.60
CA ARG A 82 -16.63 -29.22 -24.88
C ARG A 82 -16.46 -28.16 -23.78
N GLY A 83 -16.19 -28.58 -22.54
CA GLY A 83 -15.84 -27.67 -21.45
C GLY A 83 -14.41 -27.13 -21.52
N LEU A 84 -13.52 -27.76 -22.31
CA LEU A 84 -12.11 -27.36 -22.46
C LEU A 84 -11.85 -26.56 -23.75
N LEU A 85 -12.88 -26.39 -24.59
CA LEU A 85 -12.84 -25.58 -25.81
C LEU A 85 -13.58 -24.23 -25.64
N ILE A 86 -13.57 -23.68 -24.42
CA ILE A 86 -13.97 -22.29 -24.13
C ILE A 86 -12.87 -21.65 -23.27
N LEU A 87 -11.61 -21.68 -23.74
CA LEU A 87 -10.53 -20.87 -23.17
C LEU A 87 -9.63 -20.25 -24.26
N HIS A 88 -10.11 -20.16 -25.49
CA HIS A 88 -9.50 -19.39 -26.58
C HIS A 88 -10.57 -18.60 -27.33
N THR A 89 -11.45 -17.92 -26.60
CA THR A 89 -12.01 -16.69 -27.17
C THR A 89 -10.98 -15.61 -26.88
N ASP A 90 -10.35 -15.09 -27.93
CA ASP A 90 -9.76 -13.76 -27.91
C ASP A 90 -10.72 -12.85 -27.14
N SER A 91 -10.35 -12.44 -25.93
CA SER A 91 -11.06 -11.40 -25.24
C SER A 91 -10.80 -10.14 -26.04
N ALA A 92 -11.67 -9.85 -27.01
CA ALA A 92 -11.76 -8.54 -27.62
C ALA A 92 -11.73 -7.51 -26.46
N PRO A 93 -10.84 -6.50 -26.50
CA PRO A 93 -10.73 -5.57 -25.39
C PRO A 93 -12.11 -4.98 -25.15
N SER A 94 -12.69 -5.27 -23.98
CA SER A 94 -13.95 -4.68 -23.57
C SER A 94 -13.82 -3.16 -23.74
N PRO A 95 -14.80 -2.46 -24.34
CA PRO A 95 -14.71 -1.03 -24.55
C PRO A 95 -14.36 -0.40 -23.20
N ARG A 96 -13.18 0.22 -23.11
CA ARG A 96 -12.70 0.82 -21.87
C ARG A 96 -13.76 1.84 -21.47
N LYS A 97 -14.27 1.74 -20.23
CA LYS A 97 -15.10 2.81 -19.68
C LYS A 97 -14.31 4.10 -19.84
N LYS A 98 -14.91 5.07 -20.54
CA LYS A 98 -14.25 6.33 -20.83
C LYS A 98 -13.93 6.99 -19.49
N LEU A 99 -12.64 7.23 -19.24
CA LEU A 99 -12.20 8.02 -18.09
C LEU A 99 -12.72 9.45 -18.23
N ASP A 100 -13.01 10.09 -17.09
CA ASP A 100 -13.10 11.55 -17.03
C ASP A 100 -11.79 12.19 -17.53
N PRO A 101 -11.81 13.44 -18.01
CA PRO A 101 -10.59 14.11 -18.48
C PRO A 101 -9.50 14.13 -17.40
N LEU A 102 -8.22 14.12 -17.82
CA LEU A 102 -7.05 14.08 -16.93
C LEU A 102 -7.10 15.20 -15.86
N GLU A 103 -7.59 16.38 -16.25
CA GLU A 103 -7.80 17.55 -15.39
C GLU A 103 -8.67 17.25 -14.16
N ALA A 104 -9.56 16.27 -14.22
CA ALA A 104 -10.44 15.90 -13.10
C ALA A 104 -9.68 15.18 -11.97
N TYR A 105 -8.57 14.51 -12.27
CA TYR A 105 -7.86 13.68 -11.29
C TYR A 105 -6.67 14.39 -10.65
N VAL A 106 -5.99 15.28 -11.39
CA VAL A 106 -4.75 15.94 -10.93
C VAL A 106 -4.94 16.74 -9.63
N PRO A 107 -5.99 17.55 -9.45
CA PRO A 107 -6.20 18.27 -8.19
C PRO A 107 -6.30 17.35 -6.98
N ALA A 108 -6.98 16.22 -7.11
CA ALA A 108 -7.14 15.27 -6.01
C ALA A 108 -5.81 14.61 -5.61
N VAL A 109 -4.91 14.37 -6.57
CA VAL A 109 -3.56 13.87 -6.30
C VAL A 109 -2.73 14.91 -5.54
N LEU A 110 -2.75 16.17 -5.98
CA LEU A 110 -2.04 17.29 -5.33
C LEU A 110 -2.54 17.54 -3.90
N LEU A 111 -3.87 17.53 -3.69
CA LEU A 111 -4.46 17.64 -2.36
C LEU A 111 -4.07 16.48 -1.44
N THR A 112 -3.84 15.29 -2.00
CA THR A 112 -3.36 14.15 -1.22
C THR A 112 -1.89 14.32 -0.80
N GLU A 113 -1.03 14.92 -1.64
CA GLU A 113 0.34 15.28 -1.22
C GLU A 113 0.34 16.24 -0.04
N ALA A 114 -0.52 17.27 -0.07
CA ALA A 114 -0.68 18.18 1.06
C ALA A 114 -1.13 17.44 2.33
N GLN A 115 -2.14 16.57 2.20
CA GLN A 115 -2.62 15.74 3.30
C GLN A 115 -1.52 14.83 3.89
N PHE A 116 -0.63 14.28 3.07
CA PHE A 116 0.48 13.45 3.55
C PHE A 116 1.58 14.27 4.23
N LYS A 117 1.83 15.49 3.79
CA LYS A 117 2.74 16.43 4.50
C LYS A 117 2.18 16.78 5.88
N ASP A 118 0.87 16.98 6.00
CA ASP A 118 0.23 17.26 7.29
C ASP A 118 0.20 16.02 8.19
N LEU A 119 0.02 14.84 7.61
CA LEU A 119 0.20 13.57 8.31
C LEU A 119 1.62 13.45 8.89
N GLU A 120 2.65 13.78 8.11
CA GLU A 120 4.04 13.74 8.58
C GLU A 120 4.25 14.64 9.80
N LYS A 121 3.76 15.89 9.74
CA LYS A 121 3.81 16.84 10.86
C LYS A 121 3.07 16.32 12.10
N SER A 122 1.95 15.61 11.90
CA SER A 122 1.19 15.02 13.02
C SER A 122 1.98 13.97 13.81
N LEU A 123 3.05 13.43 13.23
CA LEU A 123 3.94 12.46 13.88
C LEU A 123 5.08 13.10 14.67
N ASP A 124 5.27 14.42 14.60
CA ASP A 124 6.35 15.14 15.32
C ASP A 124 6.07 15.39 16.80
N VAL A 125 4.86 15.11 17.26
CA VAL A 125 4.49 15.23 18.67
C VAL A 125 5.05 14.07 19.50
N GLU A 126 5.32 14.30 20.79
CA GLU A 126 5.93 13.30 21.69
C GLU A 126 5.12 11.99 21.78
N GLN A 127 3.79 12.09 21.70
CA GLN A 127 2.89 10.93 21.65
C GLN A 127 1.87 11.09 20.51
N PRO A 128 2.19 10.63 19.29
CA PRO A 128 1.29 10.74 18.15
C PRO A 128 0.02 9.91 18.35
N ASN A 129 -1.13 10.47 17.95
CA ASN A 129 -2.37 9.71 17.94
C ASN A 129 -2.48 8.90 16.64
N TYR A 130 -1.96 7.68 16.66
CA TYR A 130 -1.96 6.78 15.49
C TYR A 130 -3.37 6.43 14.98
N GLY A 131 -4.40 6.49 15.85
CA GLY A 131 -5.78 6.31 15.41
C GLY A 131 -6.25 7.42 14.48
N ILE A 132 -5.96 8.67 14.81
CA ILE A 132 -6.25 9.84 13.98
C ILE A 132 -5.40 9.81 12.71
N SER A 133 -4.09 9.53 12.83
CA SER A 133 -3.19 9.42 11.69
C SER A 133 -3.66 8.36 10.67
N ARG A 134 -4.20 7.22 11.12
CA ARG A 134 -4.81 6.21 10.24
C ARG A 134 -6.14 6.62 9.63
N ALA A 135 -6.92 7.44 10.33
CA ALA A 135 -8.16 7.99 9.80
C ALA A 135 -7.87 8.98 8.66
N LEU A 136 -6.79 9.75 8.74
CA LEU A 136 -6.35 10.64 7.66
C LEU A 136 -6.09 9.85 6.37
N LEU A 137 -5.40 8.71 6.42
CA LEU A 137 -5.16 7.87 5.23
C LEU A 137 -6.44 7.32 4.55
N ARG A 138 -7.59 7.36 5.22
CA ARG A 138 -8.86 6.79 4.74
C ARG A 138 -9.94 7.85 4.49
N SER A 139 -9.59 9.12 4.59
CA SER A 139 -10.54 10.24 4.52
C SER A 139 -10.00 11.35 3.64
N GLY A 140 -10.88 12.30 3.28
CA GLY A 140 -10.52 13.43 2.42
C GLY A 140 -9.99 12.99 1.04
N PRO A 141 -9.02 13.73 0.47
CA PRO A 141 -8.39 13.39 -0.81
C PRO A 141 -7.84 11.95 -0.88
N ALA A 142 -7.18 11.50 0.19
CA ALA A 142 -6.57 10.17 0.27
C ALA A 142 -7.57 9.02 0.07
N ALA A 143 -8.84 9.20 0.45
CA ALA A 143 -9.88 8.16 0.28
C ALA A 143 -10.10 7.77 -1.19
N SER A 144 -9.88 8.70 -2.11
CA SER A 144 -10.06 8.47 -3.56
C SER A 144 -8.74 8.26 -4.30
N LEU A 145 -7.59 8.37 -3.62
CA LEU A 145 -6.26 8.40 -4.22
C LEU A 145 -6.02 7.26 -5.19
N ARG A 146 -6.35 6.02 -4.81
CA ARG A 146 -6.11 4.83 -5.64
C ARG A 146 -6.75 4.92 -7.02
N VAL A 147 -7.95 5.49 -7.11
CA VAL A 147 -8.66 5.67 -8.39
C VAL A 147 -7.98 6.79 -9.19
N ASN A 148 -7.70 7.92 -8.55
CA ASN A 148 -7.10 9.08 -9.20
C ASN A 148 -5.70 8.77 -9.78
N ILE A 149 -4.80 8.18 -8.99
CA ILE A 149 -3.43 7.89 -9.47
C ILE A 149 -3.40 6.83 -10.58
N ARG A 150 -4.35 5.88 -10.57
CA ARG A 150 -4.47 4.90 -11.65
C ARG A 150 -5.00 5.53 -12.93
N ALA A 151 -5.92 6.48 -12.84
CA ALA A 151 -6.39 7.23 -14.00
C ALA A 151 -5.25 8.08 -14.60
N VAL A 152 -4.49 8.79 -13.76
CA VAL A 152 -3.30 9.55 -14.21
C VAL A 152 -2.29 8.62 -14.88
N ALA A 153 -2.02 7.44 -14.33
CA ALA A 153 -1.10 6.49 -14.94
C ALA A 153 -1.61 5.92 -16.27
N GLN A 154 -2.93 5.78 -16.46
CA GLN A 154 -3.52 5.37 -17.73
C GLN A 154 -3.32 6.44 -18.81
N TYR A 155 -3.51 7.72 -18.47
CA TYR A 155 -3.19 8.82 -19.39
C TYR A 155 -1.69 8.88 -19.73
N ALA A 156 -0.83 8.68 -18.74
CA ALA A 156 0.61 8.62 -18.96
C ALA A 156 1.02 7.43 -19.87
N ASP A 157 0.31 6.30 -19.81
CA ASP A 157 0.51 5.16 -20.70
C ASP A 157 0.18 5.48 -22.15
N GLU A 158 -0.91 6.22 -22.38
CA GLU A 158 -1.29 6.72 -23.72
C GLU A 158 -0.21 7.65 -24.30
N ASP A 159 0.50 8.41 -23.45
CA ASP A 159 1.63 9.27 -23.80
C ASP A 159 3.00 8.53 -23.83
N GLY A 160 3.02 7.20 -23.70
CA GLY A 160 4.25 6.39 -23.75
C GLY A 160 5.10 6.43 -22.47
N LYS A 161 4.59 7.00 -21.38
CA LYS A 161 5.23 7.09 -20.06
C LYS A 161 4.67 6.05 -19.06
N GLY A 162 3.89 5.09 -19.52
CA GLY A 162 3.14 4.15 -18.67
C GLY A 162 3.99 3.37 -17.68
N LYS A 163 5.20 2.92 -18.09
CA LYS A 163 6.10 2.20 -17.18
C LYS A 163 6.45 3.02 -15.94
N ILE A 164 6.87 4.28 -16.14
CA ILE A 164 7.25 5.18 -15.05
C ILE A 164 6.04 5.44 -14.15
N ALA A 165 4.88 5.68 -14.77
CA ALA A 165 3.65 5.99 -14.05
C ALA A 165 3.13 4.81 -13.21
N PHE A 166 3.07 3.60 -13.78
CA PHE A 166 2.61 2.42 -13.04
C PHE A 166 3.62 1.98 -11.96
N ASP A 167 4.93 2.08 -12.22
CA ASP A 167 5.96 1.83 -11.20
C ASP A 167 5.80 2.80 -10.01
N ALA A 168 5.50 4.07 -10.28
CA ALA A 168 5.23 5.08 -9.26
C ALA A 168 3.94 4.76 -8.47
N VAL A 169 2.85 4.39 -9.15
CA VAL A 169 1.59 3.95 -8.51
C VAL A 169 1.83 2.77 -7.57
N ASP A 170 2.54 1.75 -8.03
CA ASP A 170 2.81 0.55 -7.24
C ASP A 170 3.66 0.85 -6.00
N ARG A 171 4.69 1.70 -6.13
CA ARG A 171 5.51 2.16 -5.00
C ARG A 171 4.69 2.96 -3.99
N CYS A 172 3.84 3.87 -4.46
CA CYS A 172 2.95 4.67 -3.63
C CYS A 172 2.01 3.78 -2.81
N LEU A 173 1.27 2.88 -3.47
CA LEU A 173 0.29 2.03 -2.80
C LEU A 173 0.93 1.08 -1.79
N ARG A 174 2.07 0.47 -2.12
CA ARG A 174 2.83 -0.36 -1.18
C ARG A 174 3.32 0.42 0.03
N ALA A 175 3.82 1.65 -0.17
CA ALA A 175 4.25 2.49 0.93
C ALA A 175 3.09 2.85 1.87
N LEU A 176 1.89 3.09 1.34
CA LEU A 176 0.69 3.38 2.14
C LEU A 176 0.19 2.15 2.91
N GLU A 177 0.25 0.96 2.32
CA GLU A 177 -0.07 -0.30 2.99
C GLU A 177 0.90 -0.59 4.15
N ASP A 178 2.20 -0.40 3.92
CA ASP A 178 3.23 -0.50 4.94
C ASP A 178 3.01 0.53 6.06
N LEU A 179 2.74 1.78 5.69
CA LEU A 179 2.50 2.88 6.64
C LEU A 179 1.28 2.61 7.52
N ASP A 180 0.16 2.16 6.94
CA ASP A 180 -1.04 1.81 7.72
C ASP A 180 -0.76 0.67 8.70
N SER A 181 0.01 -0.32 8.26
CA SER A 181 0.43 -1.45 9.09
C SER A 181 1.28 -0.96 10.25
N LEU A 182 2.30 -0.13 10.00
CA LEU A 182 3.15 0.46 11.04
C LEU A 182 2.30 1.23 12.07
N MET A 183 1.38 2.07 11.63
CA MET A 183 0.51 2.81 12.56
C MET A 183 -0.43 1.90 13.35
N LEU A 184 -0.94 0.82 12.74
CA LEU A 184 -1.75 -0.18 13.46
C LEU A 184 -0.93 -0.87 14.56
N HIS A 185 0.30 -1.27 14.25
CA HIS A 185 1.21 -1.88 15.23
C HIS A 185 1.57 -0.91 16.35
N ALA A 186 1.91 0.34 16.01
CA ALA A 186 2.21 1.37 16.99
C ALA A 186 0.99 1.70 17.89
N SER A 187 -0.23 1.71 17.35
CA SER A 187 -1.45 1.88 18.16
C SER A 187 -1.68 0.77 19.18
N ARG A 188 -1.02 -0.38 19.01
CA ARG A 188 -1.03 -1.53 19.93
C ARG A 188 0.20 -1.56 20.86
N ASN A 189 0.96 -0.47 20.93
CA ASN A 189 2.18 -0.32 21.73
C ASN A 189 3.29 -1.31 21.35
N ASP A 190 3.41 -1.66 20.07
CA ASP A 190 4.52 -2.46 19.56
C ASP A 190 5.84 -1.66 19.61
N PRO A 191 6.84 -2.06 20.42
CA PRO A 191 8.08 -1.31 20.59
C PRO A 191 9.04 -1.41 19.39
N THR A 192 8.76 -2.29 18.42
CA THR A 192 9.60 -2.45 17.23
C THR A 192 9.35 -1.37 16.18
N VAL A 193 8.21 -0.70 16.26
CA VAL A 193 7.81 0.35 15.32
C VAL A 193 8.32 1.70 15.80
N THR A 194 8.91 2.46 14.88
CA THR A 194 9.43 3.80 15.16
C THR A 194 8.72 4.85 14.31
N VAL A 195 8.58 6.06 14.83
CA VAL A 195 8.10 7.21 14.04
C VAL A 195 8.94 7.41 12.78
N GLN A 196 10.26 7.18 12.86
CA GLN A 196 11.16 7.28 11.70
C GLN A 196 10.77 6.30 10.58
N SER A 197 10.37 5.07 10.92
CA SER A 197 9.91 4.11 9.91
C SER A 197 8.64 4.58 9.20
N MET A 198 7.71 5.24 9.92
CA MET A 198 6.50 5.80 9.34
C MET A 198 6.81 6.96 8.41
N LYS A 199 7.63 7.92 8.86
CA LYS A 199 8.07 9.05 8.03
C LYS A 199 8.78 8.59 6.76
N SER A 200 9.62 7.56 6.86
CA SER A 200 10.25 6.96 5.68
C SER A 200 9.22 6.45 4.66
N LYS A 201 8.10 5.85 5.10
CA LYS A 201 7.02 5.42 4.20
C LYS A 201 6.23 6.59 3.62
N ILE A 202 6.01 7.65 4.40
CA ILE A 202 5.40 8.90 3.89
C ILE A 202 6.27 9.49 2.78
N ASN A 203 7.59 9.59 2.98
CA ASN A 203 8.52 10.11 1.99
C ASN A 203 8.50 9.29 0.70
N VAL A 204 8.52 7.96 0.79
CA VAL A 204 8.39 7.09 -0.39
C VAL A 204 7.07 7.34 -1.13
N ALA A 205 5.97 7.52 -0.40
CA ALA A 205 4.68 7.84 -1.01
C ALA A 205 4.72 9.20 -1.73
N LEU A 206 5.26 10.24 -1.10
CA LEU A 206 5.41 11.58 -1.67
C LEU A 206 6.31 11.59 -2.92
N GLU A 207 7.48 10.95 -2.86
CA GLU A 207 8.39 10.83 -4.01
C GLU A 207 7.74 10.06 -5.18
N SER A 208 6.89 9.08 -4.86
CA SER A 208 6.14 8.33 -5.87
C SER A 208 5.05 9.19 -6.50
N LEU A 209 4.36 10.03 -5.72
CA LEU A 209 3.37 10.97 -6.26
C LEU A 209 4.02 12.03 -7.15
N ASP A 210 5.16 12.59 -6.75
CA ASP A 210 5.93 13.53 -7.57
C ASP A 210 6.37 12.87 -8.89
N SER A 211 6.92 11.65 -8.83
CA SER A 211 7.32 10.88 -10.02
C SER A 211 6.14 10.64 -10.98
N LEU A 212 4.94 10.43 -10.44
CA LEU A 212 3.73 10.29 -11.24
C LEU A 212 3.31 11.63 -11.85
N LEU A 213 3.32 12.73 -11.09
CA LEU A 213 2.94 14.05 -11.56
C LEU A 213 3.88 14.60 -12.64
N GLN A 214 5.16 14.21 -12.63
CA GLN A 214 6.10 14.52 -13.72
C GLN A 214 5.70 13.91 -15.08
N THR A 215 4.82 12.91 -15.08
CA THR A 215 4.30 12.34 -16.34
C THR A 215 3.20 13.21 -16.97
N VAL A 216 2.53 14.04 -16.17
CA VAL A 216 1.41 14.91 -16.57
C VAL A 216 1.93 16.07 -17.43
N PRO A 217 1.25 16.44 -18.54
CA PRO A 217 1.60 17.63 -19.32
C PRO A 217 1.52 18.92 -18.49
N SER A 218 2.51 19.81 -18.64
CA SER A 218 2.58 21.07 -17.86
C SER A 218 1.27 21.88 -17.85
N PRO A 219 0.58 22.11 -18.99
CA PRO A 219 -0.66 22.90 -18.97
C PRO A 219 -1.77 22.31 -18.10
N VAL A 220 -1.80 20.98 -17.97
CA VAL A 220 -2.78 20.27 -17.14
C VAL A 220 -2.34 20.31 -15.67
N LEU A 221 -1.04 20.13 -15.41
CA LEU A 221 -0.48 20.22 -14.07
C LEU A 221 -0.67 21.62 -13.47
N ASP A 222 -0.43 22.68 -14.24
CA ASP A 222 -0.56 24.07 -13.79
C ASP A 222 -2.02 24.43 -13.46
N LYS A 223 -2.98 23.98 -14.28
CA LYS A 223 -4.41 24.08 -13.97
C LYS A 223 -4.77 23.28 -12.72
N GLY A 224 -4.23 22.08 -12.59
CA GLY A 224 -4.46 21.21 -11.42
C GLY A 224 -3.99 21.86 -10.12
N LYS A 225 -2.83 22.51 -10.13
CA LYS A 225 -2.30 23.30 -9.01
C LYS A 225 -3.22 24.45 -8.65
N ALA A 226 -3.63 25.27 -9.62
CA ALA A 226 -4.54 26.38 -9.37
C ALA A 226 -5.86 25.94 -8.72
N VAL A 227 -6.41 24.78 -9.13
CA VAL A 227 -7.61 24.20 -8.51
C VAL A 227 -7.32 23.72 -7.08
N ALA A 228 -6.24 22.96 -6.88
CA ALA A 228 -5.87 22.46 -5.55
C ALA A 228 -5.57 23.59 -4.54
N ASP A 229 -4.92 24.65 -5.00
CA ASP A 229 -4.63 25.85 -4.21
C ASP A 229 -5.92 26.55 -3.78
N ALA A 230 -6.89 26.72 -4.69
CA ALA A 230 -8.20 27.29 -4.36
C ALA A 230 -8.95 26.49 -3.28
N TYR A 231 -8.91 25.15 -3.34
CA TYR A 231 -9.48 24.31 -2.27
C TYR A 231 -8.79 24.51 -0.92
N THR A 232 -7.47 24.73 -0.93
CA THR A 232 -6.70 24.93 0.31
C THR A 232 -6.98 26.31 0.92
N GLU A 233 -7.11 27.36 0.10
CA GLU A 233 -7.47 28.71 0.55
C GLU A 233 -8.91 28.79 1.10
N ASP A 234 -9.83 27.96 0.62
CA ASP A 234 -11.21 27.92 1.10
C ASP A 234 -11.35 27.26 2.47
N LEU A 235 -10.46 26.33 2.82
CA LEU A 235 -10.47 25.61 4.10
C LEU A 235 -9.82 26.40 5.25
N ASP A 236 -9.13 27.49 4.94
CA ASP A 236 -8.42 28.32 5.92
C ASP A 236 -9.02 29.75 5.99
N PRO A 237 -10.17 29.95 6.68
CA PRO A 237 -10.86 31.23 6.73
C PRO A 237 -10.06 32.36 7.41
N GLU A 238 -8.99 32.03 8.16
CA GLU A 238 -8.05 33.01 8.71
C GLU A 238 -7.18 33.66 7.61
N SER A 239 -6.85 32.93 6.55
CA SER A 239 -6.05 33.43 5.42
C SER A 239 -6.77 34.51 4.60
N LYS A 240 -8.11 34.43 4.52
CA LYS A 240 -8.96 35.43 3.84
C LYS A 240 -8.99 36.77 4.57
N ASN A 241 -8.87 36.77 5.90
CA ASN A 241 -8.79 38.00 6.68
C ASN A 241 -7.41 38.69 6.57
N LEU A 242 -6.32 37.93 6.45
CA LEU A 242 -4.97 38.50 6.33
C LEU A 242 -4.72 39.13 4.94
N LYS A 243 -5.27 38.55 3.87
CA LYS A 243 -5.20 39.15 2.51
C LYS A 243 -6.14 40.35 2.31
N ALA A 244 -7.11 40.56 3.19
CA ALA A 244 -8.00 41.74 3.17
C ALA A 244 -7.46 42.92 3.99
N ILE A 245 -6.36 42.72 4.74
CA ILE A 245 -5.73 43.72 5.62
C ILE A 245 -4.38 44.21 5.06
N LEU A 246 -3.83 43.53 4.03
CA LEU A 246 -2.65 43.96 3.25
C LEU A 246 -3.07 44.53 1.91
#